data_AF-A0A6B3HP31-F1
#
_entry.id   AF-A0A6B3HP31-F1
#
_cell.length_a   1.000
_cell.length_b   1.000
_cell.length_c   1.000
_cell.angle_alpha   90.00
_cell.angle_beta   90.00
_cell.angle_gamma   90.00
#
_symmetry.space_group_name_H-M   'P 1'
#
loop_
_entity.id
_entity.type
_entity.pdbx_description
1 polymer ?
#
loop_
_entity_poly.entity_id
_entity_poly.type
_entity_poly.pdbx_seq_one_letter_code
_entity_poly.pdbx_strand_id
1 'polypeptide(L)' 'MSDSKLAGQFFDAAIGLLQRVRDEEAGSIAAAGAAIADTVEAGGRLFAYGAGHSSLAAQDVVYRAGGLALMNLLTVP' A
#
# COMPACT_ATOMS: atom_id res chain seq x y z
N MET A 1 -3.13 -34.19 12.89
CA MET A 1 -4.08 -33.48 12.00
C MET A 1 -4.61 -32.23 12.70
N SER A 2 -3.78 -31.20 12.88
CA SER A 2 -4.18 -29.94 13.58
C SER A 2 -3.62 -28.69 12.92
N ASP A 3 -2.48 -28.77 12.23
CA ASP A 3 -1.83 -27.61 11.59
C ASP A 3 -2.64 -26.98 10.45
N SER A 4 -3.46 -27.79 9.76
CA SER A 4 -4.30 -27.30 8.65
C SER A 4 -5.44 -26.39 9.11
N LYS A 5 -5.88 -26.44 10.38
CA LYS A 5 -7.02 -25.64 10.85
C LYS A 5 -6.66 -24.17 11.03
N LEU A 6 -5.51 -23.87 11.65
CA LEU A 6 -5.06 -22.50 11.87
C LEU A 6 -4.68 -21.81 10.56
N ALA A 7 -4.02 -22.53 9.65
CA ALA A 7 -3.70 -22.03 8.32
C ALA A 7 -4.98 -21.66 7.54
N GLY A 8 -6.01 -22.52 7.58
CA GLY A 8 -7.31 -22.23 6.94
C GLY A 8 -7.96 -20.96 7.50
N GLN A 9 -8.02 -20.84 8.84
CA GLN A 9 -8.58 -19.65 9.49
C GLN A 9 -7.83 -18.35 9.15
N PHE A 10 -6.50 -18.42 9.03
CA PHE A 10 -5.69 -17.27 8.62
C PHE A 10 -6.03 -16.84 7.19
N PHE A 11 -6.10 -17.79 6.26
CA PHE A 11 -6.45 -17.49 4.86
C PHE A 11 -7.87 -16.97 4.72
N ASP A 12 -8.85 -17.56 5.43
CA ASP A 12 -10.23 -17.09 5.41
C ASP A 12 -10.33 -15.64 5.90
N ALA A 13 -9.62 -15.30 6.98
CA ALA A 13 -9.57 -13.93 7.50
C ALA A 13 -8.91 -12.96 6.52
N ALA A 14 -7.79 -13.36 5.89
CA ALA A 14 -7.10 -12.55 4.88
C ALA A 14 -7.98 -12.31 3.65
N ILE A 15 -8.67 -13.34 3.15
CA ILE A 15 -9.61 -13.22 2.02
C ILE A 15 -10.77 -12.28 2.37
N GLY A 16 -11.34 -12.42 3.58
CA GLY A 16 -12.40 -11.52 4.05
C GLY A 16 -11.95 -10.06 4.12
N LEU A 17 -10.71 -9.79 4.52
CA LEU A 17 -10.12 -8.45 4.49
C LEU A 17 -9.98 -7.93 3.05
N LEU A 18 -9.49 -8.75 2.12
CA LEU A 18 -9.36 -8.37 0.71
C LEU A 18 -10.71 -8.05 0.06
N GLN A 19 -11.76 -8.80 0.41
CA GLN A 19 -13.12 -8.52 -0.06
C GLN A 19 -13.63 -7.16 0.44
N ARG A 20 -13.43 -6.85 1.72
CA ARG A 20 -13.80 -5.53 2.26
C ARG A 20 -13.05 -4.39 1.58
N VAL A 21 -11.73 -4.53 1.39
CA VAL A 21 -10.94 -3.52 0.66
C VAL A 21 -11.48 -3.30 -0.76
N ARG A 22 -11.82 -4.39 -1.47
CA ARG A 22 -12.42 -4.29 -2.82
C ARG A 22 -13.75 -3.52 -2.81
N ASP A 23 -14.61 -3.81 -1.84
CA ASP A 23 -15.99 -3.29 -1.81
C ASP A 23 -16.08 -1.88 -1.22
N GLU A 24 -15.16 -1.51 -0.33
CA GLU A 24 -15.24 -0.28 0.47
C GLU A 24 -14.19 0.77 0.07
N GLU A 25 -12.99 0.39 -0.38
CA GLU A 25 -11.85 1.32 -0.51
C GLU A 25 -11.60 1.85 -1.92
N ALA A 26 -12.39 1.45 -2.92
CA ALA A 26 -12.22 1.90 -4.31
C ALA A 26 -12.22 3.44 -4.44
N GLY A 27 -13.10 4.11 -3.69
CA GLY A 27 -13.17 5.57 -3.65
C GLY A 27 -11.92 6.22 -3.03
N SER A 28 -11.47 5.69 -1.89
CA SER A 28 -10.25 6.16 -1.19
C SER A 28 -9.02 6.01 -2.08
N ILE A 29 -8.89 4.87 -2.76
CA ILE A 29 -7.76 4.59 -3.67
C ILE A 29 -7.77 5.55 -4.85
N ALA A 30 -8.93 5.79 -5.47
CA ALA A 30 -9.06 6.73 -6.57
C ALA A 30 -8.71 8.17 -6.13
N ALA A 31 -9.19 8.59 -4.96
CA ALA A 31 -8.88 9.91 -4.40
C ALA A 31 -7.39 10.08 -4.10
N ALA A 32 -6.72 9.05 -3.55
CA ALA A 32 -5.28 9.06 -3.34
C ALA A 32 -4.50 9.15 -4.66
N GLY A 33 -4.96 8.43 -5.70
CA GLY A 33 -4.39 8.50 -7.04
C GLY A 33 -4.48 9.91 -7.64
N ALA A 34 -5.65 10.55 -7.52
CA ALA A 34 -5.85 11.94 -7.98
C ALA A 34 -4.93 12.91 -7.22
N ALA A 35 -4.86 12.81 -5.89
CA ALA A 35 -3.99 13.67 -5.09
C ALA A 35 -2.49 13.52 -5.46
N ILE A 36 -2.05 12.30 -5.77
CA ILE A 36 -0.68 12.05 -6.27
C ILE A 36 -0.48 12.71 -7.63
N ALA A 37 -1.42 12.53 -8.57
CA ALA A 37 -1.35 13.12 -9.91
C ALA A 37 -1.30 14.65 -9.86
N ASP A 38 -2.23 15.27 -9.11
CA ASP A 38 -2.32 16.71 -8.96
C ASP A 38 -1.04 17.29 -8.32
N THR A 39 -0.48 16.59 -7.32
CA THR A 39 0.79 16.99 -6.70
C THR A 39 1.93 16.99 -7.71
N VAL A 40 2.00 15.97 -8.59
CA VAL A 40 3.02 15.89 -9.64
C VAL A 40 2.83 16.99 -10.68
N GLU A 41 1.61 17.22 -11.14
CA GLU A 41 1.30 18.25 -12.13
C GLU A 41 1.65 19.66 -11.63
N ALA A 42 1.42 19.92 -10.34
CA ALA A 42 1.80 21.17 -9.68
C ALA A 42 3.33 21.32 -9.43
N GLY A 43 4.15 20.36 -9.87
CA GLY A 43 5.61 20.37 -9.65
C GLY A 43 6.02 20.00 -8.21
N GLY A 44 5.11 19.36 -7.46
CA GLY A 44 5.33 18.87 -6.11
C GLY A 44 6.22 17.63 -6.06
N ARG A 45 6.55 17.20 -4.84
CA ARG A 45 7.41 16.05 -4.56
C ARG A 45 6.66 15.01 -3.75
N LEU A 46 6.86 13.75 -4.09
CA LEU A 46 6.22 12.63 -3.41
C LEU A 46 7.21 11.96 -2.47
N PHE A 47 6.75 11.69 -1.25
CA PHE A 47 7.51 11.01 -0.22
C PHE A 47 6.64 9.92 0.43
N ALA A 48 7.19 8.71 0.55
CA ALA A 48 6.59 7.58 1.23
C ALA A 48 7.32 7.29 2.54
N TYR A 49 6.59 6.99 3.61
CA TYR A 49 7.12 6.62 4.92
C TYR A 49 6.30 5.47 5.53
N GLY A 50 6.96 4.64 6.32
CA GLY A 50 6.31 3.62 7.14
C GLY A 50 7.21 3.20 8.31
N ALA A 51 6.60 2.88 9.45
CA ALA A 51 7.25 2.40 10.66
C ALA A 51 7.10 0.87 10.82
N GLY A 52 8.15 0.19 11.28
CA GLY A 52 8.13 -1.25 11.50
C GLY A 52 7.72 -2.02 10.24
N HIS A 53 6.69 -2.87 10.33
CA HIS A 53 6.21 -3.64 9.18
C HIS A 53 5.63 -2.77 8.05
N SER A 54 5.11 -1.59 8.35
CA SER A 54 4.60 -0.67 7.31
C SER A 54 5.74 -0.04 6.49
N SER A 55 6.99 -0.14 6.94
CA SER A 55 8.15 0.27 6.14
C SER A 55 8.30 -0.57 4.87
N LEU A 56 7.82 -1.82 4.87
CA LEU A 56 7.85 -2.69 3.69
C LEU A 56 7.02 -2.11 2.55
N ALA A 57 5.79 -1.68 2.82
CA ALA A 57 4.92 -1.07 1.82
C ALA A 57 5.48 0.26 1.31
N ALA A 58 6.07 1.07 2.20
CA ALA A 58 6.73 2.33 1.81
C ALA A 58 7.95 2.09 0.92
N GLN A 59 8.72 1.03 1.17
CA GLN A 59 9.87 0.67 0.35
C GLN A 59 9.44 0.06 -0.99
N ASP A 60 8.34 -0.71 -1.03
CA ASP A 60 7.86 -1.36 -2.26
C ASP A 60 7.39 -0.36 -3.33
N VAL A 61 6.95 0.83 -2.93
CA VAL A 61 6.56 1.89 -3.87
C VAL A 61 7.72 2.78 -4.33
N VAL A 62 8.91 2.64 -3.73
CA VAL A 62 10.09 3.48 -4.02
C VAL A 62 11.08 2.74 -4.91
N TYR A 63 11.42 3.31 -6.06
CA TYR A 63 12.37 2.76 -7.04
C TYR A 63 12.13 1.30 -7.48
N ARG A 64 10.90 0.78 -7.29
CA ARG A 64 10.50 -0.50 -7.85
C ARG A 64 10.64 -0.47 -9.36
N ALA A 65 11.16 -1.55 -9.96
CA ALA A 65 11.23 -1.66 -11.41
C ALA A 65 9.83 -1.49 -12.04
N GLY A 66 9.69 -0.51 -12.94
CA GLY A 66 8.40 -0.13 -13.54
C GLY A 66 7.45 0.66 -12.62
N GLY A 67 7.92 1.10 -11.45
CA GLY A 67 7.19 1.96 -10.52
C GLY A 67 7.22 3.44 -10.92
N LEU A 68 6.48 4.26 -10.16
CA LEU A 68 6.46 5.72 -10.37
C LEU A 68 7.79 6.34 -9.96
N ALA A 69 8.59 6.78 -10.93
CA ALA A 69 9.94 7.29 -10.72
C ALA A 69 10.03 8.51 -9.77
N LEU A 70 8.92 9.21 -9.56
CA LEU A 70 8.85 10.41 -8.70
C LEU A 70 8.70 10.09 -7.20
N MET A 71 8.49 8.82 -6.83
CA MET A 71 8.28 8.42 -5.43
C MET A 71 9.61 8.28 -4.69
N ASN A 72 9.76 9.00 -3.57
CA ASN A 72 10.98 8.99 -2.76
C ASN A 72 10.72 8.38 -1.37
N LEU A 73 11.69 7.66 -0.82
CA LEU A 73 11.61 7.22 0.58
C LEU A 73 11.92 8.40 1.50
N LEU A 74 11.08 8.62 2.50
CA LEU A 74 11.38 9.50 3.62
C LEU A 74 11.86 8.66 4.81
N THR A 75 13.16 8.69 5.09
CA THR A 75 13.72 8.00 6.25
C THR A 75 13.54 8.87 7.49
N VAL A 76 12.73 8.43 8.44
CA VAL A 76 12.54 9.09 9.74
C VAL A 76 13.18 8.20 10.83
N PRO A 77 13.83 8.77 11.87
CA PRO A 77 14.45 8.02 12.97
C PRO A 77 13.51 7.02 13.66
#